data_AF-A0A3N5M4H4-F1
#
_entry.id   AF-A0A3N5M4H4-F1
#
_cell.length_a   1.000
_cell.length_b   1.000
_cell.length_c   1.000
_cell.angle_alpha   90.00
_cell.angle_beta   90.00
_cell.angle_gamma   90.00
#
_symmetry.space_group_name_H-M   'P 1'
#
loop_
_entity.id
_entity.type
_entity.pdbx_description
1 polymer ?
#
loop_
_entity_poly.entity_id
_entity_poly.type
_entity_poly.pdbx_seq_one_letter_code
_entity_poly.pdbx_strand_id
1 'polypeptide(L)'
;MTYATIEPEAGLKAALALSRGDIVDTVADSGLKGRGGAGFPTGMKWNFCASEKADQKYLVCNADEGEPGTFKDRVILTEFADLVFEGMTIGGRAIGASLGIVYLRAEYKYLRPHLNEVIKRRRAMGLLGHDVMGVKGFDFDIITALGAGAYVCGEETALIESLEGFRGEPRNRPPFPVVAGLLNNPTVVNNVETLASVACIFAKGADWFKGFGTDKSTGYKLFSVSGDCEKPGVYEFPWGI
;
A
#
# COMPACT_ATOMS: atom_id res chain seq x y z
N MET A 1 6.15 12.00 13.38
CA MET A 1 5.39 10.84 12.87
C MET A 1 6.17 9.57 13.14
N THR A 2 5.49 8.48 13.50
CA THR A 2 6.06 7.15 13.74
C THR A 2 6.96 6.71 12.60
N TYR A 3 6.61 7.07 11.37
CA TYR A 3 7.36 6.75 10.15
C TYR A 3 8.83 7.22 10.21
N ALA A 4 9.11 8.37 10.81
CA ALA A 4 10.47 8.90 10.94
C ALA A 4 11.36 8.11 11.92
N THR A 5 10.78 7.19 12.69
CA THR A 5 11.49 6.36 13.69
C THR A 5 11.78 4.95 13.20
N ILE A 6 11.40 4.62 11.96
CA ILE A 6 11.60 3.29 11.39
C ILE A 6 12.98 3.24 10.74
N GLU A 7 13.80 2.30 11.22
CA GLU A 7 15.10 2.03 10.61
C GLU A 7 14.91 1.47 9.18
N PRO A 8 15.71 1.94 8.20
CA PRO A 8 15.58 1.49 6.82
C PRO A 8 15.63 -0.03 6.67
N GLU A 9 14.65 -0.59 5.95
CA GLU A 9 14.51 -2.01 5.62
C GLU A 9 14.32 -2.94 6.84
N ALA A 10 14.09 -2.41 8.04
CA ALA A 10 13.87 -3.23 9.22
C ALA A 10 12.62 -4.11 9.09
N GLY A 11 11.55 -3.59 8.49
CA GLY A 11 10.32 -4.33 8.25
C GLY A 11 10.50 -5.42 7.20
N LEU A 12 11.15 -5.10 6.08
CA LEU A 12 11.40 -6.09 5.03
C LEU A 12 12.29 -7.22 5.55
N LYS A 13 13.39 -6.92 6.26
CA LYS A 13 14.24 -7.95 6.87
C LYS A 13 13.45 -8.88 7.80
N ALA A 14 12.60 -8.31 8.66
CA ALA A 14 11.75 -9.09 9.55
C ALA A 14 10.75 -9.96 8.77
N ALA A 15 10.10 -9.41 7.74
CA ALA A 15 9.15 -10.14 6.91
C ALA A 15 9.82 -11.28 6.11
N LEU A 16 11.07 -11.12 5.64
CA LEU A 16 11.76 -12.14 4.87
C LEU A 16 12.18 -13.36 5.71
N ALA A 17 12.25 -13.23 7.04
CA ALA A 17 12.45 -14.34 7.97
C ALA A 17 11.21 -15.23 8.13
N LEU A 18 10.06 -14.79 7.61
CA LEU A 18 8.77 -15.45 7.73
C LEU A 18 8.35 -16.12 6.42
N SER A 19 7.50 -17.15 6.54
CA SER A 19 6.83 -17.71 5.37
C SER A 19 5.78 -16.73 4.83
N ARG A 20 5.31 -16.96 3.60
CA ARG A 20 4.28 -16.10 3.00
C ARG A 20 2.97 -16.09 3.80
N GLY A 21 2.59 -17.26 4.33
CA GLY A 21 1.42 -17.38 5.21
C GLY A 21 1.61 -16.57 6.50
N ASP A 22 2.76 -16.71 7.15
CA ASP A 22 3.06 -15.98 8.40
C ASP A 22 3.09 -14.46 8.19
N ILE A 23 3.48 -13.96 7.00
CA ILE A 23 3.38 -12.53 6.67
C ILE A 23 1.91 -12.09 6.63
N VAL A 24 1.03 -12.88 5.99
CA VAL A 24 -0.42 -12.60 5.94
C VAL A 24 -1.01 -12.62 7.35
N ASP A 25 -0.64 -13.62 8.15
CA ASP A 25 -1.11 -13.78 9.53
C ASP A 25 -0.62 -12.64 10.41
N THR A 26 0.65 -12.22 10.29
CA THR A 26 1.18 -11.05 11.02
C THR A 26 0.38 -9.77 10.71
N VAL A 27 0.00 -9.56 9.45
CA VAL A 27 -0.84 -8.41 9.07
C VAL A 27 -2.26 -8.54 9.61
N ALA A 28 -2.84 -9.75 9.56
CA ALA A 28 -4.16 -10.00 10.16
C ALA A 28 -4.13 -9.76 11.68
N ASP A 29 -3.10 -10.28 12.34
CA ASP A 29 -2.84 -10.13 13.77
C ASP A 29 -2.50 -8.70 14.15
N SER A 30 -2.06 -7.82 13.26
CA SER A 30 -1.95 -6.39 13.62
C SER A 30 -3.32 -5.71 13.79
N GLY A 31 -4.39 -6.31 13.26
CA GLY A 31 -5.70 -5.67 13.16
C GLY A 31 -5.75 -4.53 12.13
N LEU A 32 -4.72 -4.37 11.29
CA LEU A 32 -4.66 -3.33 10.28
C LEU A 32 -5.88 -3.38 9.35
N LYS A 33 -6.59 -2.25 9.28
CA LYS A 33 -7.67 -2.00 8.34
C LYS A 33 -7.22 -1.02 7.27
N GLY A 34 -7.73 -1.19 6.05
CA GLY A 34 -7.44 -0.32 4.92
C GLY A 34 -7.71 1.16 5.24
N ARG A 35 -6.71 2.00 5.00
CA ARG A 35 -6.70 3.44 5.32
C ARG A 35 -7.25 4.36 4.22
N GLY A 36 -7.83 3.77 3.16
CA GLY A 36 -8.45 4.48 2.04
C GLY A 36 -9.98 4.70 2.18
N GLY A 37 -10.54 4.59 3.39
CA GLY A 37 -11.96 4.87 3.66
C GLY A 37 -12.81 3.62 3.95
N ALA A 38 -12.71 2.58 3.13
CA ALA A 38 -13.56 1.38 3.28
C ALA A 38 -13.30 0.53 4.55
N GLY A 39 -12.15 0.70 5.22
CA GLY A 39 -11.87 0.04 6.50
C GLY A 39 -11.81 -1.50 6.46
N PHE A 40 -11.66 -2.10 5.28
CA PHE A 40 -11.61 -3.56 5.13
C PHE A 40 -10.33 -4.15 5.78
N PRO A 41 -10.39 -5.28 6.52
CA PRO A 41 -9.22 -5.89 7.13
C PRO A 41 -8.14 -6.27 6.11
N THR A 42 -6.94 -5.71 6.23
CA THR A 42 -5.87 -5.86 5.23
C THR A 42 -5.39 -7.31 5.14
N GLY A 43 -5.19 -7.98 6.27
CA GLY A 43 -4.77 -9.39 6.29
C GLY A 43 -5.77 -10.32 5.61
N MET A 44 -7.07 -10.10 5.81
CA MET A 44 -8.11 -10.86 5.12
C MET A 44 -8.08 -10.62 3.60
N LYS A 45 -7.89 -9.36 3.17
CA LYS A 45 -7.78 -9.03 1.73
C LYS A 45 -6.59 -9.75 1.10
N TRP A 46 -5.45 -9.75 1.79
CA TRP A 46 -4.24 -10.43 1.33
C TRP A 46 -4.42 -11.93 1.29
N ASN A 47 -5.06 -12.53 2.29
CA ASN A 47 -5.34 -13.97 2.31
C ASN A 47 -6.18 -14.41 1.11
N PHE A 48 -7.23 -13.65 0.76
CA PHE A 48 -8.05 -13.96 -0.42
C PHE A 48 -7.21 -13.97 -1.70
N CYS A 49 -6.42 -12.92 -1.95
CA CYS A 49 -5.55 -12.88 -3.14
C CYS A 49 -4.46 -13.96 -3.11
N ALA A 50 -3.85 -14.20 -1.94
CA ALA A 50 -2.80 -15.21 -1.78
C ALA A 50 -3.30 -16.62 -2.11
N SER A 51 -4.56 -16.91 -1.77
CA SER A 51 -5.22 -18.21 -2.00
C SER A 51 -5.56 -18.48 -3.46
N GLU A 52 -5.69 -17.44 -4.29
CA GLU A 52 -5.96 -17.62 -5.72
C GLU A 52 -4.79 -18.29 -6.46
N LYS A 53 -5.12 -19.24 -7.33
CA LYS A 53 -4.12 -19.91 -8.17
C LYS A 53 -3.97 -19.15 -9.49
N ALA A 54 -2.91 -18.36 -9.58
CA ALA A 54 -2.57 -17.63 -10.79
C ALA A 54 -1.04 -17.52 -10.91
N ASP A 55 -0.54 -17.61 -12.14
CA ASP A 55 0.89 -17.43 -12.45
C ASP A 55 1.32 -15.97 -12.22
N GLN A 56 0.38 -15.05 -12.37
CA GLN A 56 0.61 -13.63 -12.15
C GLN A 56 -0.39 -13.05 -11.16
N LYS A 57 0.12 -12.19 -10.27
CA LYS A 57 -0.68 -11.39 -9.34
C LYS A 57 -0.11 -9.99 -9.25
N TYR A 58 -0.95 -9.03 -8.90
CA TYR A 58 -0.57 -7.61 -8.85
C TYR A 58 -0.84 -7.01 -7.47
N LEU A 59 0.03 -6.09 -7.07
CA LEU A 59 -0.19 -5.22 -5.92
C LEU A 59 -0.26 -3.77 -6.39
N VAL A 60 -1.41 -3.14 -6.21
CA VAL A 60 -1.62 -1.74 -6.60
C VAL A 60 -1.64 -0.87 -5.35
N CYS A 61 -0.73 0.10 -5.31
CA CYS A 61 -0.76 1.21 -4.37
C CYS A 61 -1.66 2.32 -4.95
N ASN A 62 -2.82 2.51 -4.33
CA ASN A 62 -3.75 3.58 -4.68
C ASN A 62 -3.26 4.90 -4.06
N ALA A 63 -2.69 5.75 -4.92
CA ALA A 63 -2.19 7.09 -4.63
C ALA A 63 -2.98 8.16 -5.41
N ASP A 64 -4.28 7.95 -5.61
CA ASP A 64 -5.14 8.92 -6.29
C ASP A 64 -5.56 10.08 -5.37
N GLU A 65 -5.63 9.87 -4.04
CA GLU A 65 -5.97 10.86 -2.99
C GLU A 65 -6.91 11.99 -3.46
N GLY A 66 -8.00 11.64 -4.15
CA GLY A 66 -8.87 12.61 -4.81
C GLY A 66 -9.81 13.35 -3.86
N GLU A 67 -9.99 12.86 -2.63
CA GLU A 67 -10.94 13.38 -1.64
C GLU A 67 -10.55 14.80 -1.20
N PRO A 68 -11.47 15.78 -1.27
CA PRO A 68 -11.22 17.13 -0.79
C PRO A 68 -10.72 17.17 0.66
N GLY A 69 -9.69 17.97 0.91
CA GLY A 69 -9.10 18.14 2.24
C GLY A 69 -8.16 17.01 2.69
N THR A 70 -7.95 15.98 1.87
CA THR A 70 -6.96 14.93 2.12
C THR A 70 -5.63 15.25 1.42
N PHE A 71 -4.52 15.08 2.14
CA PHE A 71 -3.15 15.29 1.63
C PHE A 71 -2.12 14.49 2.43
N LYS A 72 -2.57 13.47 3.16
CA LYS A 72 -1.72 12.57 3.97
C LYS A 72 -0.88 11.66 3.06
N ASP A 73 -1.46 11.16 1.97
CA ASP A 73 -0.77 10.25 1.06
C ASP A 73 0.28 11.02 0.27
N ARG A 74 0.00 12.26 -0.12
CA ARG A 74 1.00 13.19 -0.64
C ARG A 74 2.20 13.35 0.28
N VAL A 75 1.97 13.59 1.58
CA VAL A 75 3.05 13.76 2.56
C VAL A 75 3.85 12.47 2.70
N ILE A 76 3.19 11.32 2.80
CA ILE A 76 3.86 10.02 2.86
C ILE A 76 4.71 9.78 1.61
N LEU A 77 4.20 10.03 0.41
CA LEU A 77 4.92 9.84 -0.84
C LEU A 77 6.07 10.84 -1.04
N THR A 78 6.02 12.00 -0.38
CA THR A 78 7.07 13.02 -0.48
C THR A 78 8.21 12.76 0.49
N GLU A 79 7.89 12.34 1.71
CA GLU A 79 8.87 12.25 2.82
C GLU A 79 9.25 10.81 3.17
N PHE A 80 8.37 9.84 2.89
CA PHE A 80 8.47 8.46 3.37
C PHE A 80 8.21 7.43 2.26
N ALA A 81 8.51 7.75 1.00
CA ALA A 81 8.29 6.86 -0.15
C ALA A 81 8.96 5.49 0.02
N ASP A 82 10.14 5.43 0.64
CA ASP A 82 10.81 4.15 0.94
C ASP A 82 9.93 3.21 1.77
N LEU A 83 9.26 3.71 2.81
CA LEU A 83 8.39 2.89 3.65
C LEU A 83 7.18 2.35 2.88
N VAL A 84 6.63 3.14 1.96
CA VAL A 84 5.55 2.68 1.08
C VAL A 84 6.04 1.54 0.21
N PHE A 85 7.21 1.69 -0.42
CA PHE A 85 7.75 0.68 -1.33
C PHE A 85 8.26 -0.55 -0.58
N GLU A 86 8.79 -0.39 0.63
CA GLU A 86 9.10 -1.49 1.54
C GLU A 86 7.83 -2.29 1.87
N GLY A 87 6.75 -1.61 2.25
CA GLY A 87 5.45 -2.23 2.48
C GLY A 87 4.87 -2.91 1.24
N MET A 88 5.09 -2.33 0.05
CA MET A 88 4.73 -2.98 -1.23
C MET A 88 5.54 -4.25 -1.48
N THR A 89 6.85 -4.24 -1.22
CA THR A 89 7.69 -5.44 -1.37
C THR A 89 7.24 -6.55 -0.42
N ILE A 90 6.94 -6.21 0.84
CA ILE A 90 6.39 -7.17 1.83
C ILE A 90 5.05 -7.73 1.34
N GLY A 91 4.13 -6.86 0.88
CA GLY A 91 2.84 -7.28 0.36
C GLY A 91 2.95 -8.14 -0.90
N GLY A 92 3.87 -7.80 -1.80
CA GLY A 92 4.20 -8.56 -2.99
C GLY A 92 4.62 -9.99 -2.65
N ARG A 93 5.50 -10.15 -1.66
CA ARG A 93 5.89 -11.47 -1.13
C ARG A 93 4.70 -12.23 -0.55
N ALA A 94 3.91 -11.58 0.30
CA ALA A 94 2.78 -12.20 1.00
C ALA A 94 1.81 -12.83 0.01
N ILE A 95 1.35 -12.05 -0.96
CA ILE A 95 0.32 -12.48 -1.93
C ILE A 95 0.92 -13.24 -3.12
N GLY A 96 2.22 -13.09 -3.37
CA GLY A 96 2.92 -13.65 -4.52
C GLY A 96 2.70 -12.88 -5.80
N ALA A 97 2.64 -11.56 -5.68
CA ALA A 97 2.69 -10.69 -6.85
C ALA A 97 4.14 -10.58 -7.32
N SER A 98 4.32 -10.45 -8.64
CA SER A 98 5.63 -10.13 -9.23
C SER A 98 5.74 -8.65 -9.62
N LEU A 99 4.62 -7.93 -9.67
CA LEU A 99 4.59 -6.53 -10.05
C LEU A 99 3.71 -5.70 -9.11
N GLY A 100 4.32 -4.64 -8.58
CA GLY A 100 3.70 -3.54 -7.88
C GLY A 100 3.45 -2.35 -8.81
N ILE A 101 2.30 -1.69 -8.67
CA ILE A 101 1.98 -0.49 -9.43
C ILE A 101 1.58 0.62 -8.48
N VAL A 102 2.25 1.77 -8.56
CA VAL A 102 1.83 3.00 -7.89
C VAL A 102 0.93 3.76 -8.85
N TYR A 103 -0.37 3.77 -8.57
CA TYR A 103 -1.33 4.57 -9.33
C TYR A 103 -1.39 5.98 -8.74
N LEU A 104 -0.67 6.91 -9.36
CA LEU A 104 -0.51 8.28 -8.89
C LEU A 104 -1.47 9.21 -9.62
N ARG A 105 -2.25 10.02 -8.90
CA ARG A 105 -3.12 11.03 -9.52
C ARG A 105 -2.36 11.98 -10.44
N ALA A 106 -3.05 12.49 -11.45
CA ALA A 106 -2.45 13.40 -12.45
C ALA A 106 -1.88 14.67 -11.81
N GLU A 107 -2.54 15.20 -10.79
CA GLU A 107 -2.18 16.44 -10.09
C GLU A 107 -0.89 16.29 -9.28
N TYR A 108 -0.51 15.05 -8.94
CA TYR A 108 0.75 14.72 -8.27
C TYR A 108 1.84 14.29 -9.25
N LYS A 109 1.69 14.55 -10.56
CA LYS A 109 2.70 14.25 -11.59
C LYS A 109 4.11 14.76 -11.23
N TYR A 110 4.22 15.86 -10.49
CA TYR A 110 5.51 16.40 -10.03
C TYR A 110 6.23 15.49 -9.02
N LEU A 111 5.53 14.58 -8.32
CA LEU A 111 6.15 13.57 -7.45
C LEU A 111 6.73 12.39 -8.24
N ARG A 112 6.27 12.15 -9.47
CA ARG A 112 6.68 10.97 -10.25
C ARG A 112 8.20 10.85 -10.45
N PRO A 113 8.96 11.91 -10.78
CA PRO A 113 10.43 11.81 -10.87
C PRO A 113 11.07 11.39 -9.55
N HIS A 114 10.61 11.94 -8.42
CA HIS A 114 11.10 11.58 -7.09
C HIS A 114 10.81 10.11 -6.79
N LEU A 115 9.57 9.65 -6.97
CA LEU A 115 9.17 8.26 -6.73
C LEU A 115 9.97 7.28 -7.61
N ASN A 116 10.18 7.62 -8.88
CA ASN A 116 10.98 6.81 -9.79
C ASN A 116 12.45 6.72 -9.37
N GLU A 117 13.02 7.80 -8.82
CA GLU A 117 14.39 7.79 -8.30
C GLU A 117 14.50 6.89 -7.06
N VAL A 118 13.52 6.94 -6.16
CA VAL A 118 13.45 6.03 -5.00
C VAL A 118 13.32 4.58 -5.47
N ILE A 119 12.42 4.26 -6.41
CA ILE A 119 12.28 2.92 -7.00
C ILE A 119 13.60 2.45 -7.63
N LYS A 120 14.24 3.31 -8.42
CA LYS A 120 15.52 3.01 -9.08
C LYS A 120 16.62 2.71 -8.06
N ARG A 121 16.73 3.51 -6.99
CA ARG A 121 17.68 3.28 -5.90
C ARG A 121 17.39 1.95 -5.19
N ARG A 122 16.13 1.67 -4.85
CA ARG A 122 15.73 0.39 -4.22
C ARG A 122 16.10 -0.81 -5.10
N ARG A 123 15.85 -0.72 -6.40
CA ARG A 123 16.27 -1.75 -7.38
C ARG A 123 17.80 -1.92 -7.39
N ALA A 124 18.57 -0.83 -7.40
CA ALA A 124 20.03 -0.89 -7.36
C ALA A 124 20.58 -1.51 -6.06
N MET A 125 19.84 -1.41 -4.96
CA MET A 125 20.17 -2.03 -3.67
C MET A 125 19.71 -3.51 -3.58
N GLY A 126 19.11 -4.07 -4.63
CA GLY A 126 18.55 -5.42 -4.61
C GLY A 126 17.28 -5.57 -3.75
N LEU A 127 16.58 -4.46 -3.47
CA LEU A 127 15.32 -4.44 -2.70
C LEU A 127 14.07 -4.60 -3.60
N LEU A 128 14.27 -4.57 -4.92
CA LEU A 128 13.28 -4.76 -5.98
C LEU A 128 13.95 -5.46 -7.17
N GLY A 129 13.15 -6.08 -8.03
CA GLY A 129 13.61 -6.84 -9.19
C GLY A 129 13.62 -8.34 -8.91
N HIS A 130 14.65 -9.02 -9.42
CA HIS A 130 14.81 -10.47 -9.25
C HIS A 130 15.52 -10.82 -7.94
N ASP A 131 15.15 -11.96 -7.35
CA ASP A 131 15.74 -12.52 -6.13
C ASP A 131 15.92 -11.44 -5.03
N VAL A 132 14.84 -10.74 -4.70
CA VAL A 132 14.87 -9.58 -3.78
C VAL A 132 15.55 -9.96 -2.46
N MET A 133 16.53 -9.14 -2.06
CA MET A 133 17.43 -9.36 -0.91
C MET A 133 18.16 -10.71 -0.92
N GLY A 134 18.42 -11.27 -2.12
CA GLY A 134 19.07 -12.56 -2.31
C GLY A 134 18.16 -13.77 -2.06
N VAL A 135 16.85 -13.58 -1.89
CA VAL A 135 15.90 -14.68 -1.70
C VAL A 135 15.53 -15.28 -3.06
N LYS A 136 16.03 -16.48 -3.32
CA LYS A 136 15.80 -17.17 -4.60
C LYS A 136 14.30 -17.35 -4.91
N GLY A 137 13.88 -16.92 -6.09
CA GLY A 137 12.50 -17.03 -6.59
C GLY A 137 11.53 -16.00 -6.00
N PHE A 138 12.02 -15.04 -5.22
CA PHE A 138 11.21 -13.89 -4.81
C PHE A 138 11.49 -12.71 -5.73
N ASP A 139 10.76 -12.68 -6.84
CA ASP A 139 10.81 -11.60 -7.83
C ASP A 139 9.66 -10.62 -7.58
N PHE A 140 9.99 -9.34 -7.40
CA PHE A 140 9.00 -8.28 -7.26
C PHE A 140 9.59 -6.93 -7.67
N ASP A 141 8.98 -6.27 -8.67
CA ASP A 141 9.37 -4.91 -9.08
C ASP A 141 8.20 -3.93 -8.96
N ILE A 142 8.49 -2.62 -8.96
CA ILE A 142 7.49 -1.56 -8.85
C ILE A 142 7.61 -0.61 -10.05
N ILE A 143 6.46 -0.22 -10.61
CA ILE A 143 6.34 0.84 -11.61
C ILE A 143 5.36 1.92 -11.16
N THR A 144 5.51 3.13 -11.70
CA THR A 144 4.52 4.22 -11.52
C THR A 144 3.61 4.32 -12.73
N ALA A 145 2.29 4.35 -12.51
CA ALA A 145 1.28 4.74 -13.48
C ALA A 145 0.69 6.10 -13.11
N LEU A 146 0.33 6.91 -14.11
CA LEU A 146 -0.35 8.19 -13.88
C LEU A 146 -1.83 8.04 -14.21
N GLY A 147 -2.69 8.50 -13.30
CA GLY A 147 -4.10 8.73 -13.59
C GLY A 147 -4.31 9.96 -14.48
N ALA A 148 -5.58 10.27 -14.75
CA ALA A 148 -6.01 11.36 -15.63
C ALA A 148 -6.87 12.44 -14.93
N GLY A 149 -6.78 12.54 -13.61
CA GLY A 149 -7.47 13.58 -12.81
C GLY A 149 -8.94 13.29 -12.53
N ALA A 150 -9.34 12.01 -12.49
CA ALA A 150 -10.71 11.60 -12.25
C ALA A 150 -10.85 11.03 -10.84
N TYR A 151 -11.58 11.75 -9.96
CA TYR A 151 -11.85 11.32 -8.57
C TYR A 151 -12.41 9.90 -8.46
N VAL A 152 -13.26 9.49 -9.42
CA VAL A 152 -13.86 8.15 -9.44
C VAL A 152 -12.80 7.05 -9.57
N CYS A 153 -11.64 7.33 -10.18
CA CYS A 153 -10.53 6.39 -10.28
C CYS A 153 -9.84 6.12 -8.93
N GLY A 154 -10.22 6.83 -7.86
CA GLY A 154 -9.85 6.46 -6.49
C GLY A 154 -10.59 5.22 -5.98
N GLU A 155 -11.71 4.83 -6.60
CA GLU A 155 -12.41 3.58 -6.31
C GLU A 155 -11.64 2.37 -6.88
N GLU A 156 -11.65 1.25 -6.14
CA GLU A 156 -10.79 0.10 -6.40
C GLU A 156 -10.94 -0.53 -7.81
N THR A 157 -12.15 -0.71 -8.33
CA THR A 157 -12.36 -1.30 -9.65
C THR A 157 -12.24 -0.27 -10.77
N ALA A 158 -12.65 0.97 -10.54
CA ALA A 158 -12.43 2.07 -11.49
C ALA A 158 -10.94 2.37 -11.71
N LEU A 159 -10.13 2.27 -10.65
CA LEU A 159 -8.68 2.39 -10.73
C LEU A 159 -8.09 1.33 -11.66
N ILE A 160 -8.55 0.09 -11.54
CA ILE A 160 -8.11 -1.02 -12.38
C ILE A 160 -8.49 -0.78 -13.84
N GLU A 161 -9.72 -0.34 -14.12
CA GLU A 161 -10.13 0.00 -15.49
C GLU A 161 -9.25 1.11 -16.08
N SER A 162 -8.93 2.14 -15.29
CA SER A 162 -8.03 3.20 -15.72
C SER A 162 -6.61 2.69 -15.99
N LEU A 163 -6.09 1.73 -15.20
CA LEU A 163 -4.79 1.09 -15.44
C LEU A 163 -4.77 0.26 -16.72
N GLU A 164 -5.90 -0.35 -17.08
CA GLU A 164 -6.06 -1.12 -18.31
C GLU A 164 -6.26 -0.22 -19.55
N GLY A 165 -6.36 1.10 -19.36
CA GLY A 165 -6.52 2.08 -20.43
C GLY A 165 -7.98 2.33 -20.82
N PHE A 166 -8.94 1.77 -20.09
CA PHE A 166 -10.35 2.06 -20.27
C PHE A 166 -10.76 3.33 -19.51
N ARG A 167 -12.02 3.74 -19.70
CA ARG A 167 -12.63 4.80 -18.88
C ARG A 167 -12.73 4.28 -17.44
N GLY A 168 -12.47 5.14 -16.46
CA GLY A 168 -12.54 4.80 -15.02
C GLY A 168 -13.97 4.61 -14.50
N GLU A 169 -14.75 3.74 -15.15
CA GLU A 169 -16.09 3.35 -14.73
C GLU A 169 -15.96 2.12 -13.83
N PRO A 170 -16.47 2.12 -12.58
CA PRO A 170 -16.35 0.97 -11.69
C PRO A 170 -16.95 -0.31 -12.29
N ARG A 171 -16.24 -1.44 -12.15
CA ARG A 171 -16.78 -2.77 -12.48
C ARG A 171 -17.86 -3.17 -11.48
N ASN A 172 -18.92 -3.82 -11.97
CA ASN A 172 -19.88 -4.53 -11.13
C ASN A 172 -19.18 -5.67 -10.37
N ARG A 173 -19.57 -5.86 -9.11
CA ARG A 173 -19.11 -6.97 -8.27
C ARG A 173 -20.26 -7.96 -8.11
N PRO A 174 -20.02 -9.29 -8.14
CA PRO A 174 -18.76 -9.99 -8.46
C PRO A 174 -18.39 -9.96 -9.98
N PRO A 175 -17.11 -10.25 -10.34
CA PRO A 175 -16.01 -10.71 -9.49
C PRO A 175 -15.32 -9.58 -8.70
N PHE A 176 -14.70 -9.96 -7.58
CA PHE A 176 -13.88 -9.03 -6.79
C PHE A 176 -12.45 -8.94 -7.35
N PRO A 177 -11.75 -7.80 -7.20
CA PRO A 177 -10.38 -7.60 -7.70
C PRO A 177 -9.37 -8.65 -7.23
N VAL A 178 -9.54 -9.15 -6.00
CA VAL A 178 -8.68 -10.20 -5.41
C VAL A 178 -8.79 -11.53 -6.14
N VAL A 179 -9.84 -11.75 -6.94
CA VAL A 179 -10.05 -12.92 -7.80
C VAL A 179 -9.71 -12.59 -9.25
N ALA A 180 -10.31 -11.53 -9.79
CA ALA A 180 -10.10 -11.07 -11.16
C ALA A 180 -10.07 -9.53 -11.19
N GLY A 181 -8.86 -8.98 -11.10
CA GLY A 181 -8.59 -7.55 -11.11
C GLY A 181 -7.87 -7.13 -12.39
N LEU A 182 -6.68 -6.56 -12.24
CA LEU A 182 -5.87 -6.04 -13.33
C LEU A 182 -5.54 -7.14 -14.34
N LEU A 183 -5.92 -6.89 -15.61
CA LEU A 183 -5.74 -7.83 -16.72
C LEU A 183 -6.34 -9.21 -16.39
N ASN A 184 -7.46 -9.25 -15.67
CA ASN A 184 -8.12 -10.46 -15.16
C ASN A 184 -7.27 -11.33 -14.23
N ASN A 185 -6.21 -10.79 -13.61
CA ASN A 185 -5.40 -11.51 -12.62
C ASN A 185 -5.74 -11.07 -11.19
N PRO A 186 -5.52 -11.92 -10.17
CA PRO A 186 -5.68 -11.56 -8.77
C PRO A 186 -4.90 -10.29 -8.42
N THR A 187 -5.60 -9.30 -7.91
CA THR A 187 -5.03 -7.96 -7.66
C THR A 187 -5.45 -7.45 -6.29
N VAL A 188 -4.47 -7.05 -5.49
CA VAL A 188 -4.72 -6.33 -4.24
C VAL A 188 -4.56 -4.84 -4.48
N VAL A 189 -5.57 -4.05 -4.14
CA VAL A 189 -5.43 -2.59 -4.08
C VAL A 189 -5.42 -2.13 -2.62
N ASN A 190 -4.35 -1.44 -2.24
CA ASN A 190 -4.20 -0.83 -0.91
C ASN A 190 -3.77 0.62 -1.02
N ASN A 191 -4.25 1.44 -0.07
CA ASN A 191 -3.89 2.85 0.01
C ASN A 191 -2.45 3.03 0.51
N VAL A 192 -1.81 4.14 0.11
CA VAL A 192 -0.43 4.52 0.49
C VAL A 192 -0.18 4.34 1.99
N GLU A 193 -1.04 4.91 2.85
CA GLU A 193 -0.89 4.84 4.31
C GLU A 193 -0.99 3.39 4.84
N THR A 194 -1.77 2.54 4.18
CA THR A 194 -1.88 1.11 4.55
C THR A 194 -0.56 0.40 4.31
N LEU A 195 0.07 0.65 3.16
CA LEU A 195 1.35 0.02 2.80
C LEU A 195 2.50 0.55 3.66
N ALA A 196 2.55 1.85 3.94
CA ALA A 196 3.52 2.40 4.89
C ALA A 196 3.37 1.80 6.31
N SER A 197 2.11 1.56 6.73
CA SER A 197 1.83 0.91 8.02
C SER A 197 2.34 -0.53 8.06
N VAL A 198 2.28 -1.27 6.95
CA VAL A 198 2.83 -2.64 6.86
C VAL A 198 4.32 -2.65 7.20
N ALA A 199 5.13 -1.76 6.59
CA ALA A 199 6.55 -1.69 6.90
C ALA A 199 6.80 -1.43 8.40
N CYS A 200 6.01 -0.54 9.02
CA CYS A 200 6.09 -0.25 10.45
C CYS A 200 5.71 -1.47 11.32
N ILE A 201 4.65 -2.19 10.95
CA ILE A 201 4.19 -3.40 11.65
C ILE A 201 5.29 -4.46 11.67
N PHE A 202 5.96 -4.71 10.56
CA PHE A 202 7.04 -5.69 10.55
C PHE A 202 8.30 -5.19 11.27
N ALA A 203 8.58 -3.89 11.24
CA ALA A 203 9.73 -3.33 11.93
C ALA A 203 9.57 -3.34 13.46
N LYS A 204 8.35 -3.17 13.98
CA LYS A 204 8.08 -3.01 15.42
C LYS A 204 7.23 -4.13 16.06
N GLY A 205 6.64 -4.99 15.25
CA GLY A 205 5.77 -6.08 15.68
C GLY A 205 4.26 -5.76 15.59
N ALA A 206 3.45 -6.80 15.39
CA ALA A 206 2.00 -6.70 15.33
C ALA A 206 1.38 -6.22 16.66
N ASP A 207 1.90 -6.71 17.80
CA ASP A 207 1.44 -6.30 19.13
C ASP A 207 1.70 -4.82 19.41
N TRP A 208 2.83 -4.29 18.94
CA TRP A 208 3.10 -2.86 19.01
C TRP A 208 2.02 -2.06 18.28
N PHE A 209 1.62 -2.47 17.07
CA PHE A 209 0.58 -1.77 16.32
C PHE A 209 -0.81 -1.90 16.97
N LYS A 210 -1.15 -3.09 17.49
CA LYS A 210 -2.38 -3.35 18.27
C LYS A 210 -2.45 -2.53 19.55
N GLY A 211 -1.31 -2.23 20.17
CA GLY A 211 -1.22 -1.44 21.40
C GLY A 211 -1.74 0.00 21.26
N PHE A 212 -2.01 0.47 20.03
CA PHE A 212 -2.61 1.77 19.77
C PHE A 212 -4.02 1.63 19.19
N GLY A 213 -4.83 2.65 19.43
CA GLY A 213 -6.20 2.71 18.93
C GLY A 213 -7.21 2.10 19.90
N THR A 214 -8.22 1.43 19.35
CA THR A 214 -9.32 0.78 20.09
C THR A 214 -9.43 -0.69 19.70
N ASP A 215 -10.18 -1.48 20.46
CA ASP A 215 -10.45 -2.90 20.17
C ASP A 215 -10.97 -3.15 18.74
N LYS A 216 -11.69 -2.17 18.17
CA LYS A 216 -12.28 -2.27 16.83
C LYS A 216 -11.40 -1.64 15.75
N SER A 217 -10.51 -0.74 16.09
CA SER A 217 -9.70 0.05 15.15
C SER A 217 -8.31 0.23 15.74
N THR A 218 -7.39 -0.65 15.38
CA THR A 218 -6.02 -0.63 15.90
C THR A 218 -5.11 0.31 15.10
N GLY A 219 -4.00 0.68 15.74
CA GLY A 219 -2.94 1.49 15.18
C GLY A 219 -3.22 2.99 15.15
N TYR A 220 -2.34 3.68 14.43
CA TYR A 220 -2.45 5.11 14.17
C TYR A 220 -3.23 5.39 12.89
N LYS A 221 -3.70 6.64 12.81
CA LYS A 221 -4.26 7.25 11.62
C LYS A 221 -3.59 8.60 11.38
N LEU A 222 -3.27 8.87 10.13
CA LEU A 222 -2.94 10.22 9.68
C LEU A 222 -4.22 10.99 9.36
N PHE A 223 -4.36 12.13 10.02
CA PHE A 223 -5.43 13.10 9.89
C PHE A 223 -4.93 14.30 9.10
N SER A 224 -5.64 14.64 8.03
CA SER A 224 -5.41 15.85 7.26
C SER A 224 -6.31 16.97 7.80
N VAL A 225 -5.73 17.96 8.47
CA VAL A 225 -6.44 19.15 8.95
C VAL A 225 -6.28 20.25 7.91
N SER A 226 -7.39 20.67 7.30
CA SER A 226 -7.43 21.73 6.27
C SER A 226 -8.71 22.55 6.36
N GLY A 227 -8.77 23.64 5.59
CA GLY A 227 -9.88 24.59 5.60
C GLY A 227 -9.63 25.75 6.57
N ASP A 228 -10.71 26.29 7.12
CA ASP A 228 -10.68 27.42 8.05
C ASP A 228 -10.24 26.96 9.45
N CYS A 229 -8.92 26.89 9.65
CA CYS A 229 -8.32 26.45 10.89
C CYS A 229 -6.97 27.16 11.12
N GLU A 230 -6.60 27.37 12.38
CA GLU A 230 -5.36 28.08 12.72
C GLU A 230 -4.09 27.28 12.37
N LYS A 231 -4.16 25.95 12.42
CA LYS A 231 -3.00 25.06 12.30
C LYS A 231 -3.26 23.90 11.33
N PRO A 232 -3.35 24.17 10.01
CA PRO A 232 -3.48 23.11 9.00
C PRO A 232 -2.23 22.24 8.96
N GLY A 233 -2.40 20.95 8.66
CA GLY A 233 -1.29 20.00 8.63
C GLY A 233 -1.70 18.55 8.65
N VAL A 234 -0.71 17.65 8.61
CA VAL A 234 -0.90 16.22 8.83
C VAL A 234 -0.53 15.88 10.26
N TYR A 235 -1.47 15.31 10.99
CA TYR A 235 -1.30 14.89 12.37
C TYR A 235 -1.48 13.39 12.48
N GLU A 236 -0.65 12.75 13.31
CA GLU A 236 -0.74 11.32 13.58
C GLU A 236 -1.31 11.11 14.97
N PHE A 237 -2.39 10.34 15.05
CA PHE A 237 -3.07 10.06 16.31
C PHE A 237 -3.57 8.61 16.33
N PRO A 238 -3.60 7.93 17.49
CA PRO A 238 -4.28 6.65 17.62
C PRO A 238 -5.78 6.82 17.34
N TRP A 239 -6.43 5.76 16.85
CA TRP A 239 -7.89 5.76 16.75
C TRP A 239 -8.58 5.92 18.11
N GLY A 240 -9.75 6.56 18.13
CA GLY A 240 -10.54 6.75 19.34
C GLY A 240 -10.21 8.01 20.14
N ILE A 241 -9.35 8.88 19.58
CA ILE A 241 -9.20 10.29 19.99
C ILE A 241 -10.46 11.09 19.67
#